data_AF-A0A378VJ71-F1
#
_entry.id   AF-A0A378VJ71-F1
#
_cell.length_a   1.000
_cell.length_b   1.000
_cell.length_c   1.000
_cell.angle_alpha   90.00
_cell.angle_beta   90.00
_cell.angle_gamma   90.00
#
_symmetry.space_group_name_H-M   'P 1'
#
loop_
_entity.id
_entity.type
_entity.pdbx_description
1 polymer ?
#
loop_
_entity_poly.entity_id
_entity_poly.type
_entity_poly.pdbx_seq_one_letter_code
_entity_poly.pdbx_strand_id
1 'polypeptide(L)'
;MYRLFFRWIWEKVVPESIRNSKPVRWVANHRKLTIWVIVTVWINFFPATYEYDIVHYRKYSYWYVDDPWYPYARFLLPLILGAVFLFIPPDPPEKK
;
A
#
# COMPACT_ATOMS: atom_id res chain seq x y z
N MET A 1 19.04 -0.37 8.87
CA MET A 1 19.87 -0.43 7.65
C MET A 1 19.11 -0.01 6.39
N TYR A 2 18.00 -0.67 6.01
CA TYR A 2 17.27 -0.37 4.76
C TYR A 2 16.81 1.09 4.61
N ARG A 3 16.37 1.73 5.70
CA ARG A 3 15.89 3.13 5.67
C ARG A 3 16.96 4.14 5.23
N LEU A 4 18.21 3.92 5.61
CA LEU A 4 19.35 4.77 5.24
C LEU A 4 19.75 4.53 3.78
N PHE A 5 19.67 3.28 3.32
CA PHE A 5 19.95 2.90 1.94
C PHE A 5 18.95 3.53 0.96
N PHE A 6 17.65 3.44 1.23
CA PHE A 6 16.63 4.10 0.38
C PHE A 6 16.74 5.61 0.38
N ARG A 7 17.09 6.21 1.52
CA ARG A 7 17.36 7.65 1.61
C ARG A 7 18.58 8.05 0.77
N TRP A 8 19.65 7.26 0.82
CA TRP A 8 20.83 7.51 0.00
C TRP A 8 20.53 7.43 -1.50
N ILE A 9 19.79 6.40 -1.94
CA ILE A 9 19.32 6.28 -3.35
C ILE A 9 18.47 7.51 -3.72
N TRP A 10 17.52 7.90 -2.88
CA TRP A 10 16.67 9.05 -3.12
C TRP A 10 17.46 10.35 -3.26
N GLU A 11 18.50 10.53 -2.45
CA GLU A 11 19.37 11.71 -2.47
C GLU A 11 20.33 11.73 -3.67
N LYS A 12 20.78 10.57 -4.17
CA LYS A 12 21.79 10.46 -5.24
C LYS A 12 21.23 10.22 -6.63
N VAL A 13 20.09 9.56 -6.75
CA VAL A 13 19.50 9.16 -8.04
C VAL A 13 18.42 10.13 -8.51
N VAL A 14 17.65 10.72 -7.58
CA VAL A 14 16.54 11.61 -7.94
C VAL A 14 17.02 13.06 -7.94
N PRO A 15 16.92 13.79 -9.08
CA PRO A 15 17.29 15.20 -9.16
C PRO A 15 16.54 16.07 -8.16
N GLU A 16 17.19 17.12 -7.68
CA GLU A 16 16.63 18.02 -6.67
C GLU A 16 15.39 18.77 -7.17
N SER A 17 15.34 19.09 -8.46
CA SER A 17 14.16 19.67 -9.13
C SER A 17 12.92 18.78 -9.04
N ILE A 18 13.10 17.44 -9.07
CA ILE A 18 12.03 16.47 -8.92
C ILE A 18 11.67 16.29 -7.45
N ARG A 19 12.65 16.19 -6.55
CA ARG A 19 12.40 16.04 -5.10
C ARG A 19 11.60 17.21 -4.52
N ASN A 20 11.89 18.43 -4.97
CA ASN A 20 11.22 19.65 -4.52
C ASN A 20 10.00 20.02 -5.39
N SER A 21 9.64 19.17 -6.34
CA SER A 21 8.48 19.39 -7.19
C SER A 21 7.18 19.34 -6.37
N LYS A 22 6.17 20.09 -6.84
CA LYS A 22 4.81 20.07 -6.28
C LYS A 22 4.24 18.65 -6.09
N PRO A 23 4.33 17.71 -7.06
CA PRO A 23 3.77 16.38 -6.89
C PRO A 23 4.46 15.55 -5.81
N VAL A 24 5.80 15.61 -5.70
CA VAL A 24 6.53 14.86 -4.65
C VAL A 24 6.17 15.39 -3.26
N ARG A 25 6.06 16.72 -3.12
CA ARG A 25 5.63 17.34 -1.87
C ARG A 25 4.19 16.97 -1.51
N TRP A 26 3.30 16.91 -2.51
CA TRP A 26 1.92 16.48 -2.32
C TRP A 26 1.84 15.03 -1.85
N VAL A 27 2.61 14.12 -2.47
CA VAL A 27 2.70 12.71 -2.06
C VAL A 27 3.22 12.56 -0.62
N ALA A 28 4.25 13.31 -0.25
CA ALA A 28 4.78 13.32 1.11
C ALA A 28 3.73 13.79 2.12
N ASN A 29 2.98 14.84 1.79
CA ASN A 29 1.91 15.37 2.65
C ASN A 29 0.69 14.43 2.72
N HIS A 30 0.42 13.68 1.66
CA HIS A 30 -0.69 12.73 1.58
C HIS A 30 -0.20 11.28 1.61
N ARG A 31 0.82 10.99 2.44
CA ARG A 31 1.45 9.67 2.50
C ARG A 31 0.44 8.55 2.80
N LYS A 32 -0.50 8.76 3.74
CA LYS A 32 -1.54 7.78 4.08
C LYS A 32 -2.43 7.47 2.86
N LEU A 33 -2.88 8.50 2.15
CA LEU A 33 -3.68 8.36 0.93
C LEU A 33 -2.88 7.68 -0.19
N THR A 34 -1.61 8.03 -0.36
CA THR A 34 -0.75 7.43 -1.39
C THR A 34 -0.55 5.95 -1.14
N ILE A 35 -0.27 5.55 0.11
CA ILE A 35 -0.14 4.14 0.49
C ILE A 35 -1.47 3.42 0.26
N TRP A 36 -2.59 4.02 0.64
CA TRP A 36 -3.91 3.45 0.42
C TRP A 36 -4.20 3.20 -1.06
N VAL A 37 -3.90 4.15 -1.95
CA VAL A 37 -4.05 3.98 -3.40
C VAL A 37 -3.16 2.85 -3.93
N ILE A 38 -1.89 2.82 -3.54
CA ILE A 38 -0.94 1.77 -3.99
C ILE A 38 -1.45 0.39 -3.58
N VAL A 39 -1.85 0.23 -2.32
CA VAL A 39 -2.37 -1.04 -1.80
C VAL A 39 -3.67 -1.41 -2.52
N THR A 40 -4.59 -0.45 -2.73
CA THR A 40 -5.85 -0.69 -3.44
C THR A 40 -5.63 -1.15 -4.88
N VAL A 41 -4.71 -0.52 -5.61
CA VAL A 41 -4.34 -0.94 -6.96
C VAL A 41 -3.72 -2.33 -6.93
N TRP A 42 -2.82 -2.60 -5.98
CA TRP A 42 -2.22 -3.93 -5.83
C TRP A 42 -3.28 -5.02 -5.63
N ILE A 43 -4.22 -4.77 -4.73
CA ILE A 43 -5.32 -5.68 -4.40
C ILE A 43 -6.18 -6.01 -5.64
N ASN A 44 -6.51 -4.99 -6.43
CA ASN A 44 -7.45 -5.15 -7.54
C ASN A 44 -6.79 -5.72 -8.80
N PHE A 45 -5.54 -5.35 -9.07
CA PHE A 45 -4.86 -5.68 -10.32
C PHE A 45 -3.89 -6.86 -10.23
N PHE A 46 -3.51 -7.29 -9.02
CA PHE A 46 -2.59 -8.43 -8.81
C PHE A 46 -3.25 -9.54 -7.96
N PRO A 47 -4.27 -10.24 -8.50
CA PRO A 47 -4.78 -11.49 -7.93
C PRO A 47 -3.68 -12.51 -7.64
N ALA A 48 -3.88 -13.34 -6.62
CA ALA A 48 -3.20 -14.62 -6.62
C ALA A 48 -3.85 -15.51 -7.69
N THR A 49 -3.11 -15.81 -8.76
CA THR A 49 -3.56 -16.65 -9.88
C THR A 49 -3.03 -18.08 -9.80
N TYR A 50 -2.42 -18.47 -8.67
CA TYR A 50 -1.93 -19.83 -8.50
C TYR A 50 -3.11 -20.79 -8.38
N GLU A 51 -3.12 -21.82 -9.22
CA GLU A 51 -4.10 -22.90 -9.17
C GLU A 51 -4.11 -23.55 -7.78
N TYR A 52 -5.32 -23.77 -7.28
CA TYR A 52 -5.61 -24.37 -5.97
C TYR A 52 -4.92 -25.73 -5.74
N ASP A 53 -4.47 -26.40 -6.81
CA ASP A 53 -3.97 -27.76 -6.79
C ASP A 53 -2.50 -27.92 -6.38
N ILE A 54 -1.68 -26.86 -6.40
CA ILE A 54 -0.22 -27.02 -6.28
C ILE A 54 0.26 -26.96 -4.82
N VAL A 55 -0.53 -26.42 -3.88
CA VAL A 55 -0.09 -26.21 -2.49
C VAL A 55 -1.19 -26.55 -1.49
N HIS A 56 -1.16 -27.79 -0.97
CA HIS A 56 -2.05 -28.30 0.10
C HIS A 56 -1.99 -27.54 1.45
N TYR A 57 -1.25 -26.43 1.55
CA TYR A 57 -0.96 -25.75 2.82
C TYR A 57 -1.66 -24.40 3.07
N ARG A 58 -2.51 -23.87 2.18
CA ARG A 58 -3.20 -22.59 2.47
C ARG A 58 -4.67 -22.56 2.07
N LYS A 59 -5.49 -23.25 2.86
CA LYS A 59 -6.96 -23.18 2.88
C LYS A 59 -7.56 -21.84 3.38
N TYR A 60 -6.77 -20.78 3.53
CA TYR A 60 -7.18 -19.52 4.18
C TYR A 60 -6.86 -18.23 3.39
N SER A 61 -6.48 -18.33 2.11
CA SER A 61 -6.20 -17.13 1.30
C SER A 61 -7.42 -16.72 0.50
N TYR A 62 -8.17 -15.73 0.99
CA TYR A 62 -9.28 -15.06 0.27
C TYR A 62 -8.83 -14.23 -0.95
N TRP A 63 -7.63 -14.52 -1.47
CA TRP A 63 -6.94 -13.75 -2.51
C TRP A 63 -6.86 -14.46 -3.86
N TYR A 64 -7.35 -15.69 -3.90
CA TYR A 64 -7.45 -16.49 -5.11
C TYR A 64 -8.67 -16.08 -5.91
N VAL A 65 -8.50 -15.99 -7.23
CA VAL A 65 -9.59 -15.63 -8.16
C VAL A 65 -10.77 -16.60 -8.04
N ASP A 66 -10.48 -17.87 -7.72
CA ASP A 66 -11.47 -18.94 -7.64
C ASP A 66 -12.20 -18.98 -6.28
N ASP A 67 -11.80 -18.17 -5.30
CA ASP A 67 -12.48 -18.11 -4.00
C ASP A 67 -13.82 -17.35 -4.13
N PRO A 68 -14.96 -17.90 -3.67
CA PRO A 68 -16.25 -17.21 -3.72
C PRO A 68 -16.26 -15.84 -3.03
N TRP A 69 -15.41 -15.65 -2.04
CA TRP A 69 -15.28 -14.39 -1.30
C TRP A 69 -14.36 -13.38 -1.99
N TYR A 70 -13.72 -13.76 -3.09
CA TYR A 70 -12.75 -12.94 -3.79
C TYR A 70 -13.25 -11.57 -4.25
N PRO A 71 -14.45 -11.45 -4.87
CA PRO A 71 -14.97 -10.14 -5.28
C PRO A 71 -15.21 -9.22 -4.08
N TYR A 72 -15.68 -9.80 -2.96
CA TYR A 72 -15.94 -9.06 -1.73
C TYR A 72 -14.64 -8.63 -1.05
N ALA A 73 -13.62 -9.48 -1.01
CA ALA A 73 -12.31 -9.16 -0.45
C ALA A 73 -11.65 -7.99 -1.20
N ARG A 74 -11.71 -8.00 -2.54
CA ARG A 74 -11.18 -6.90 -3.38
C ARG A 74 -11.84 -5.54 -3.14
N PHE A 75 -13.12 -5.54 -2.75
CA PHE A 75 -13.86 -4.31 -2.51
C PHE A 75 -13.79 -3.86 -1.05
N LEU A 76 -14.01 -4.78 -0.10
CA LEU A 76 -14.09 -4.48 1.33
C LEU A 76 -12.73 -4.16 1.94
N LEU A 77 -11.64 -4.81 1.52
CA LEU A 77 -10.32 -4.52 2.09
C LEU A 77 -9.84 -3.09 1.80
N PRO A 78 -9.91 -2.58 0.57
CA PRO A 78 -9.64 -1.17 0.31
C PRO A 78 -10.53 -0.23 1.13
N LEU A 79 -11.81 -0.53 1.30
CA LEU A 79 -12.73 0.30 2.09
C LEU A 79 -12.35 0.32 3.57
N ILE A 80 -12.10 -0.85 4.17
CA ILE A 80 -11.69 -0.97 5.57
C ILE A 80 -10.35 -0.25 5.78
N LEU A 81 -9.38 -0.46 4.90
CA LEU A 81 -8.10 0.25 4.97
C LEU A 81 -8.26 1.76 4.84
N GLY A 82 -9.12 2.22 3.93
CA GLY A 82 -9.43 3.64 3.75
C GLY A 82 -10.02 4.24 5.03
N ALA A 83 -10.99 3.57 5.63
CA ALA A 83 -11.56 3.96 6.92
C ALA A 83 -10.48 4.00 8.02
N VAL A 84 -9.66 2.96 8.15
CA VAL A 84 -8.56 2.91 9.11
C VAL A 84 -7.59 4.10 8.93
N PHE A 85 -7.23 4.44 7.69
CA PHE A 85 -6.34 5.58 7.43
C PHE A 85 -6.97 6.94 7.74
N LEU A 86 -8.29 7.08 7.59
CA LEU A 86 -9.03 8.31 7.88
C LEU A 86 -9.33 8.47 9.38
N PHE A 87 -9.58 7.38 10.10
CA PHE A 87 -9.99 7.40 11.50
C PHE A 87 -8.84 7.23 12.49
N ILE A 88 -7.65 6.79 12.07
CA ILE A 88 -6.45 6.85 12.92
C ILE A 88 -5.98 8.31 12.98
N PRO A 89 -6.09 8.98 14.15
CA PRO A 89 -5.63 10.36 14.29
C PRO A 89 -4.14 10.45 13.90
N PRO A 90 -3.68 11.60 13.38
CA PRO A 90 -2.25 11.81 13.19
C PRO A 90 -1.51 11.57 14.51
N ASP A 91 -0.26 11.10 14.43
CA ASP A 91 0.58 10.91 15.61
C ASP A 91 0.51 12.18 16.48
N PRO A 92 0.33 12.05 17.80
CA PRO A 92 0.25 13.21 18.67
C PRO A 92 1.51 14.07 18.46
N PRO A 93 1.39 15.40 18.41
CA PRO A 93 2.53 16.27 18.20
C PRO A 93 3.59 15.95 19.25
N GLU A 94 4.81 15.68 18.78
CA GLU A 94 5.98 15.42 19.60
C GLU A 94 6.07 16.55 20.64
N LYS A 95 5.95 16.21 21.93
CA LYS A 95 6.10 17.21 23.00
C LYS A 95 7.50 17.81 22.87
N LYS A 96 7.56 19.10 22.53
CA LYS A 96 8.78 19.91 22.61
C LYS A 96 9.26 19.98 24.04
#